data_AF-A0A9D0W3F9-F1
#
_entry.id   AF-A0A9D0W3F9-F1
#
_cell.length_a   1.000
_cell.length_b   1.000
_cell.length_c   1.000
_cell.angle_alpha   90.00
_cell.angle_beta   90.00
_cell.angle_gamma   90.00
#
_symmetry.space_group_name_H-M   'P 1'
#
loop_
_entity.id
_entity.type
_entity.pdbx_description
1 polymer ?
#
loop_
_entity_poly.entity_id
_entity_poly.type
_entity_poly.pdbx_seq_one_letter_code
_entity_poly.pdbx_strand_id
1 'polypeptide(L)'
;MEPWYELFRHSADAVFGVDRNRQIRFWNAACERLTGYRRDDVLGRRCAGVVCGSDLQDRPLCGSRCKVLEETRRHHGIDDFDMLVANSNGRRVLANVGAYYVPARLRRAEEAVMIFFALRDVDCKRLIQRMSTGSCDETVHNRRGVTLTKRERQVLQLAADGHRSRGIGAELGIAEATVRNHFKRVFRKLDVHSRAEAIYAATQRRLL
;
A
#
# COMPACT_ATOMS: atom_id res chain seq x y z
N MET A 1 -11.31 -15.10 23.79
CA MET A 1 -11.23 -14.02 22.78
C MET A 1 -9.77 -13.57 22.67
N GLU A 2 -9.24 -13.39 21.45
CA GLU A 2 -7.83 -13.03 21.23
C GLU A 2 -7.55 -11.58 21.68
N PRO A 3 -6.40 -11.27 22.33
CA PRO A 3 -6.14 -9.96 22.94
C PRO A 3 -6.19 -8.76 21.98
N TRP A 4 -5.85 -8.97 20.71
CA TRP A 4 -5.79 -7.94 19.67
C TRP A 4 -7.16 -7.49 19.16
N TYR A 5 -8.20 -8.28 19.46
CA TYR A 5 -9.54 -8.02 18.97
C TYR A 5 -10.07 -6.66 19.44
N GLU A 6 -9.98 -6.40 20.75
CA GLU A 6 -10.43 -5.14 21.34
C GLU A 6 -9.56 -3.95 20.87
N LEU A 7 -8.26 -4.18 20.66
CA LEU A 7 -7.33 -3.15 20.22
C LEU A 7 -7.70 -2.57 18.84
N PHE A 8 -8.08 -3.44 17.89
CA PHE A 8 -8.30 -3.01 16.50
C PHE A 8 -9.78 -2.86 16.11
N ARG A 9 -10.74 -3.39 16.89
CA ARG A 9 -12.16 -3.32 16.52
C ARG A 9 -12.68 -1.88 16.38
N HIS A 10 -12.15 -0.97 17.21
CA HIS A 10 -12.53 0.44 17.26
C HIS A 10 -11.55 1.36 16.52
N SER A 11 -10.52 0.80 15.87
CA SER A 11 -9.58 1.58 15.08
C SER A 11 -10.32 2.32 13.95
N ALA A 12 -9.93 3.57 13.72
CA ALA A 12 -10.39 4.35 12.57
C ALA A 12 -9.82 3.78 11.26
N ASP A 13 -8.62 3.19 11.31
CA ASP A 13 -7.99 2.53 10.17
C ASP A 13 -8.67 1.18 9.89
N ALA A 14 -8.80 0.84 8.60
CA ALA A 14 -9.31 -0.45 8.17
C ALA A 14 -8.27 -1.53 8.45
N VAL A 15 -8.49 -2.35 9.47
CA VAL A 15 -7.56 -3.40 9.88
C VAL A 15 -8.19 -4.77 9.70
N PHE A 16 -7.48 -5.64 8.98
CA PHE A 16 -7.83 -7.04 8.86
C PHE A 16 -6.65 -7.96 9.16
N GLY A 17 -6.94 -9.16 9.65
CA GLY A 17 -5.94 -10.15 10.03
C GLY A 17 -6.14 -11.44 9.26
N VAL A 18 -5.04 -12.07 8.85
CA VAL A 18 -5.06 -13.37 8.16
C VAL A 18 -4.21 -14.43 8.86
N ASP A 19 -4.60 -15.69 8.73
CA ASP A 19 -3.82 -16.84 9.21
C ASP A 19 -2.71 -17.28 8.23
N ARG A 20 -2.03 -18.41 8.54
CA ARG A 20 -1.00 -19.02 7.68
C ARG A 20 -1.46 -19.38 6.27
N ASN A 21 -2.77 -19.64 6.10
CA ASN A 21 -3.39 -20.02 4.83
C ASN A 21 -3.91 -18.80 4.04
N ARG A 22 -3.72 -17.59 4.58
CA ARG A 22 -4.24 -16.32 4.08
C ARG A 22 -5.76 -16.23 4.16
N GLN A 23 -6.38 -16.97 5.08
CA GLN A 23 -7.80 -16.83 5.37
C GLN A 23 -8.00 -15.68 6.35
N ILE A 24 -9.03 -14.86 6.11
CA ILE A 24 -9.37 -13.72 6.95
C ILE A 24 -9.93 -14.24 8.28
N ARG A 25 -9.26 -13.88 9.38
CA ARG A 25 -9.68 -14.22 10.76
C ARG A 25 -10.11 -13.00 11.56
N PHE A 26 -9.79 -11.80 11.07
CA PHE A 26 -10.20 -10.55 11.68
C PHE A 26 -10.55 -9.52 10.61
N TRP A 27 -11.63 -8.77 10.84
CA TRP A 27 -12.13 -7.70 9.98
C TRP A 27 -12.86 -6.67 10.84
N ASN A 28 -12.41 -5.42 10.83
CA ASN A 28 -13.01 -4.35 11.64
C ASN A 28 -14.04 -3.52 10.85
N ALA A 29 -14.78 -2.67 11.56
CA ALA A 29 -15.82 -1.82 10.96
C ALA A 29 -15.27 -0.84 9.90
N ALA A 30 -14.01 -0.43 10.02
CA ALA A 30 -13.36 0.41 9.02
C ALA A 30 -13.10 -0.36 7.71
N CYS A 31 -12.76 -1.65 7.76
CA CYS A 31 -12.71 -2.48 6.56
C CYS A 31 -14.07 -2.60 5.87
N GLU A 32 -15.17 -2.74 6.62
CA GLU A 32 -16.50 -2.76 6.04
C GLU A 32 -16.82 -1.46 5.30
N ARG A 33 -16.46 -0.31 5.87
CA ARG A 33 -16.65 1.01 5.21
C ARG A 33 -15.79 1.17 3.96
N LEU A 34 -14.52 0.78 4.03
CA LEU A 34 -13.57 0.92 2.93
C LEU A 34 -13.94 0.02 1.73
N THR A 35 -14.29 -1.23 2.02
CA THR A 35 -14.45 -2.28 1.01
C THR A 35 -15.90 -2.60 0.69
N GLY A 36 -16.86 -2.19 1.51
CA GLY A 36 -18.27 -2.55 1.38
C GLY A 36 -18.60 -4.01 1.68
N TYR A 37 -17.64 -4.84 2.10
CA TYR A 37 -17.91 -6.22 2.55
C TYR A 37 -18.20 -6.27 4.05
N ARG A 38 -19.27 -6.97 4.44
CA ARG A 38 -19.53 -7.27 5.85
C ARG A 38 -18.55 -8.30 6.36
N ARG A 39 -18.20 -8.20 7.64
CA ARG A 39 -17.34 -9.14 8.34
C ARG A 39 -17.80 -10.60 8.15
N ASP A 40 -19.08 -10.86 8.39
CA ASP A 40 -19.60 -12.23 8.39
C ASP A 40 -19.52 -12.88 7.00
N ASP A 41 -19.48 -12.07 5.94
CA ASP A 41 -19.33 -12.53 4.55
C ASP A 41 -17.88 -12.83 4.15
N VAL A 42 -16.89 -12.40 4.97
CA VAL A 42 -15.47 -12.48 4.62
C VAL A 42 -14.64 -13.36 5.54
N LEU A 43 -15.09 -13.60 6.77
CA LEU A 43 -14.38 -14.50 7.68
C LEU A 43 -14.23 -15.91 7.07
N GLY A 44 -13.05 -16.50 7.22
CA GLY A 44 -12.68 -17.79 6.64
C GLY A 44 -12.35 -17.77 5.15
N ARG A 45 -12.74 -16.74 4.40
CA ARG A 45 -12.38 -16.60 2.97
C ARG A 45 -10.92 -16.20 2.81
N ARG A 46 -10.34 -16.56 1.66
CA ARG A 46 -8.97 -16.12 1.31
C ARG A 46 -8.98 -14.63 1.02
N CYS A 47 -8.03 -13.88 1.61
CA CYS A 47 -7.94 -12.44 1.43
C CYS A 47 -7.82 -12.02 -0.05
N ALA A 48 -7.16 -12.83 -0.88
CA ALA A 48 -7.00 -12.55 -2.31
C ALA A 48 -8.32 -12.47 -3.08
N GLY A 49 -9.37 -13.18 -2.64
CA GLY A 49 -10.71 -13.14 -3.26
C GLY A 49 -11.65 -12.08 -2.68
N VAL A 50 -11.18 -11.30 -1.70
CA VAL A 50 -11.93 -10.20 -1.07
C VAL A 50 -11.24 -8.87 -1.38
N VAL A 51 -9.96 -8.75 -1.02
CA VAL A 51 -9.13 -7.56 -1.23
C VAL A 51 -8.81 -7.37 -2.71
N CYS A 52 -8.58 -8.46 -3.45
CA CYS A 52 -8.33 -8.47 -4.90
C CYS A 52 -7.34 -7.39 -5.35
N GLY A 53 -6.22 -7.30 -4.65
CA GLY A 53 -5.24 -6.23 -4.76
C GLY A 53 -4.50 -6.15 -6.09
N SER A 54 -4.33 -4.94 -6.62
CA SER A 54 -3.47 -4.63 -7.77
C SER A 54 -2.57 -3.42 -7.50
N ASP A 55 -1.50 -3.26 -8.28
CA ASP A 55 -0.69 -2.05 -8.23
C ASP A 55 -1.36 -0.87 -8.94
N LEU A 56 -0.68 0.27 -9.01
CA LEU A 56 -1.17 1.48 -9.67
C LEU A 56 -1.25 1.37 -11.20
N GLN A 57 -0.76 0.27 -11.77
CA GLN A 57 -0.82 -0.10 -13.18
C GLN A 57 -1.80 -1.26 -13.43
N ASP A 58 -2.69 -1.56 -12.47
CA ASP A 58 -3.69 -2.64 -12.51
C ASP A 58 -3.11 -4.06 -12.63
N ARG A 59 -1.80 -4.25 -12.36
CA ARG A 59 -1.18 -5.57 -12.33
C ARG A 59 -1.51 -6.26 -11.01
N PRO A 60 -1.92 -7.54 -11.00
CA PRO A 60 -2.36 -8.22 -9.79
C PRO A 60 -1.22 -8.40 -8.79
N LEU A 61 -1.47 -7.99 -7.54
CA LEU A 61 -0.58 -8.21 -6.39
C LEU A 61 -1.06 -9.36 -5.50
N CYS A 62 -2.38 -9.54 -5.45
CA CYS A 62 -3.01 -10.66 -4.77
C CYS A 62 -3.17 -11.85 -5.73
N GLY A 63 -2.93 -13.07 -5.22
CA GLY A 63 -3.05 -14.30 -6.01
C GLY A 63 -2.43 -15.51 -5.30
N SER A 64 -2.11 -16.56 -6.06
CA SER A 64 -1.34 -17.70 -5.56
C SER A 64 -0.04 -17.22 -4.92
N ARG A 65 0.66 -16.31 -5.60
CA ARG A 65 1.86 -15.61 -5.14
C ARG A 65 1.51 -14.17 -4.74
N CYS A 66 1.44 -13.90 -3.44
CA CYS A 66 1.01 -12.59 -2.93
C CYS A 66 2.24 -11.69 -2.74
N LYS A 67 2.40 -10.67 -3.59
CA LYS A 67 3.57 -9.78 -3.55
C LYS A 67 3.67 -9.03 -2.22
N VAL A 68 2.54 -8.56 -1.69
CA VAL A 68 2.51 -7.86 -0.39
C VAL A 68 3.07 -8.75 0.72
N LEU A 69 2.70 -10.04 0.71
CA LEU A 69 3.21 -11.01 1.69
C LEU A 69 4.70 -11.30 1.50
N GLU A 70 5.16 -11.45 0.25
CA GLU A 70 6.58 -11.65 -0.06
C GLU A 70 7.44 -10.49 0.44
N GLU A 71 6.99 -9.26 0.19
CA GLU A 71 7.65 -8.04 0.66
C GLU A 71 7.62 -7.94 2.19
N THR A 72 6.49 -8.26 2.82
CA THR A 72 6.39 -8.32 4.28
C THR A 72 7.39 -9.33 4.85
N ARG A 73 7.55 -10.52 4.24
CA ARG A 73 8.55 -11.53 4.66
C ARG A 73 9.98 -11.01 4.56
N ARG A 74 10.32 -10.39 3.42
CA ARG A 74 11.67 -9.88 3.14
C ARG A 74 12.10 -8.80 4.12
N HIS A 75 11.18 -7.94 4.52
CA HIS A 75 11.47 -6.75 5.33
C HIS A 75 10.99 -6.86 6.79
N HIS A 76 10.51 -8.04 7.22
CA HIS A 76 9.91 -8.26 8.54
C HIS A 76 8.72 -7.34 8.87
N GLY A 77 8.05 -6.83 7.83
CA GLY A 77 7.00 -5.83 7.92
C GLY A 77 7.09 -4.84 6.76
N ILE A 78 6.00 -4.14 6.48
CA ILE A 78 5.97 -2.98 5.58
C ILE A 78 5.10 -1.90 6.21
N ASP A 79 5.56 -0.66 6.17
CA ASP A 79 4.83 0.49 6.75
C ASP A 79 3.99 1.26 5.72
N ASP A 80 4.38 1.18 4.45
CA ASP A 80 3.87 2.06 3.39
C ASP A 80 3.95 1.31 2.04
N PHE A 81 2.83 0.72 1.62
CA PHE A 81 2.68 0.04 0.33
C PHE A 81 1.39 0.50 -0.35
N ASP A 82 1.51 1.23 -1.46
CA ASP A 82 0.34 1.68 -2.22
C ASP A 82 -0.22 0.55 -3.10
N MET A 83 -1.52 0.27 -2.96
CA MET A 83 -2.22 -0.68 -3.83
C MET A 83 -3.69 -0.30 -4.02
N LEU A 84 -4.26 -0.74 -5.14
CA LEU A 84 -5.68 -0.68 -5.40
C LEU A 84 -6.35 -1.92 -4.78
N VAL A 85 -7.41 -1.70 -4.01
CA VAL A 85 -8.22 -2.74 -3.37
C VAL A 85 -9.60 -2.73 -4.01
N ALA A 86 -10.15 -3.91 -4.32
CA ALA A 86 -11.54 -4.02 -4.75
C ALA A 86 -12.48 -3.71 -3.59
N ASN A 87 -13.56 -3.01 -3.88
CA ASN A 87 -14.74 -3.02 -3.04
C ASN A 87 -15.81 -3.99 -3.59
N SER A 88 -16.84 -4.27 -2.79
CA SER A 88 -17.95 -5.16 -3.12
C SER A 88 -18.75 -4.73 -4.35
N ASN A 89 -18.68 -3.44 -4.71
CA ASN A 89 -19.34 -2.87 -5.88
C ASN A 89 -18.44 -2.84 -7.13
N GLY A 90 -17.28 -3.48 -7.10
CA GLY A 90 -16.33 -3.54 -8.22
C GLY A 90 -15.50 -2.28 -8.44
N ARG A 91 -15.67 -1.22 -7.64
CA ARG A 91 -14.79 -0.04 -7.67
C ARG A 91 -13.45 -0.37 -7.01
N ARG A 92 -12.39 0.25 -7.51
CA ARG A 92 -11.04 0.18 -6.94
C ARG A 92 -10.81 1.38 -6.02
N VAL A 93 -10.38 1.12 -4.80
CA VAL A 93 -9.99 2.13 -3.81
C VAL A 93 -8.48 2.10 -3.66
N LEU A 94 -7.84 3.25 -3.78
CA LEU A 94 -6.41 3.35 -3.53
C LEU A 94 -6.17 3.37 -2.03
N ALA A 95 -5.60 2.28 -1.53
CA ALA A 95 -5.27 2.11 -0.14
C ALA A 95 -3.75 2.15 0.04
N ASN A 96 -3.32 2.85 1.08
CA ASN A 96 -1.98 2.69 1.59
C ASN A 96 -1.96 1.58 2.63
N VAL A 97 -1.08 0.59 2.44
CA VAL A 97 -1.11 -0.68 3.16
C VAL A 97 0.14 -0.83 4.02
N GLY A 98 -0.08 -0.97 5.31
CA GLY A 98 0.90 -1.53 6.23
C GLY A 98 0.63 -3.02 6.44
N ALA A 99 1.66 -3.84 6.60
CA ALA A 99 1.52 -5.25 6.95
C ALA A 99 2.55 -5.66 8.00
N TYR A 100 2.10 -6.32 9.06
CA TYR A 100 2.90 -6.61 10.25
C TYR A 100 2.69 -8.02 10.75
N TYR A 101 3.79 -8.74 11.02
CA TYR A 101 3.73 -10.06 11.63
C TYR A 101 3.30 -9.99 13.09
N VAL A 102 2.47 -10.94 13.49
CA VAL A 102 2.20 -11.23 14.89
C VAL A 102 3.28 -12.21 15.40
N PRO A 103 4.10 -11.82 16.38
CA PRO A 103 5.10 -12.69 17.00
C PRO A 103 4.51 -14.02 17.48
N ALA A 104 5.26 -15.12 17.35
CA ALA A 104 4.77 -16.45 17.74
C ALA A 104 4.30 -16.51 19.20
N ARG A 105 5.02 -15.83 20.11
CA ARG A 105 4.68 -15.71 21.54
C ARG A 105 3.32 -15.05 21.82
N LEU A 106 2.77 -14.33 20.84
CA LEU A 106 1.51 -13.59 20.93
C LEU A 106 0.35 -14.31 20.23
N ARG A 107 0.59 -15.49 19.66
CA ARG A 107 -0.41 -16.35 19.01
C ARG A 107 -0.84 -17.43 19.99
N ARG A 108 -2.13 -17.52 20.33
CA ARG A 108 -2.64 -18.52 21.29
C ARG A 108 -3.08 -19.84 20.63
N ALA A 109 -3.19 -19.90 19.29
CA ALA A 109 -3.66 -21.08 18.56
C ALA A 109 -2.99 -21.23 17.17
N GLU A 110 -3.07 -22.42 16.56
CA GLU A 110 -2.60 -22.68 15.18
C GLU A 110 -3.36 -21.88 14.09
N GLU A 111 -4.60 -21.46 14.38
CA GLU A 111 -5.44 -20.61 13.51
C GLU A 111 -5.31 -19.12 13.83
N ALA A 112 -4.35 -18.74 14.67
CA ALA A 112 -4.16 -17.35 15.06
C ALA A 112 -3.79 -16.46 13.85
N VAL A 113 -4.24 -15.20 13.91
CA VAL A 113 -3.79 -14.16 12.98
C VAL A 113 -2.27 -14.12 12.96
N MET A 114 -1.69 -14.35 11.78
CA MET A 114 -0.26 -14.28 11.53
C MET A 114 0.16 -12.89 11.11
N ILE A 115 -0.69 -12.20 10.33
CA ILE A 115 -0.37 -10.89 9.76
C ILE A 115 -1.59 -10.00 9.86
N PHE A 116 -1.37 -8.79 10.37
CA PHE A 116 -2.32 -7.69 10.25
C PHE A 116 -1.98 -6.82 9.06
N PHE A 117 -3.01 -6.44 8.33
CA PHE A 117 -2.96 -5.44 7.28
C PHE A 117 -3.74 -4.22 7.76
N ALA A 118 -3.12 -3.04 7.69
CA ALA A 118 -3.79 -1.77 7.90
C ALA A 118 -3.94 -1.09 6.55
N LEU A 119 -5.19 -0.90 6.11
CA LEU A 119 -5.57 -0.18 4.91
C LEU A 119 -5.99 1.23 5.33
N ARG A 120 -5.29 2.22 4.79
CA ARG A 120 -5.64 3.63 4.98
C ARG A 120 -6.25 4.13 3.69
N ASP A 121 -7.50 4.59 3.76
CA ASP A 121 -8.13 5.30 2.64
C ASP A 121 -7.34 6.57 2.36
N VAL A 122 -7.15 6.86 1.09
CA VAL A 122 -6.48 8.08 0.68
C VAL A 122 -7.32 8.71 -0.42
N ASP A 123 -8.35 9.42 0.03
CA ASP A 123 -9.47 9.93 -0.75
C ASP A 123 -9.00 10.72 -1.99
N CYS A 124 -9.15 10.13 -3.18
CA CYS A 124 -8.71 10.70 -4.47
C CYS A 124 -9.73 11.68 -5.09
N LYS A 125 -10.93 11.81 -4.53
CA LYS A 125 -12.05 12.51 -5.17
C LYS A 125 -11.86 14.02 -5.34
N ARG A 126 -11.01 14.67 -4.52
CA ARG A 126 -10.72 16.12 -4.63
C ARG A 126 -9.72 16.49 -5.73
N LEU A 127 -9.00 15.55 -6.33
CA LEU A 127 -7.92 15.85 -7.29
C LEU A 127 -8.32 15.79 -8.75
N ILE A 128 -9.32 15.00 -9.12
CA ILE A 128 -9.82 14.93 -10.50
C ILE A 128 -10.36 16.30 -10.95
N GLN A 129 -10.80 17.16 -10.02
CA GLN A 129 -11.23 18.54 -10.30
C GLN A 129 -10.07 19.54 -10.46
N ARG A 130 -8.83 19.20 -10.05
CA ARG A 130 -7.66 20.13 -10.11
C ARG A 130 -6.65 19.76 -11.20
N MET A 131 -6.78 18.58 -11.81
CA MET A 131 -5.85 18.08 -12.84
C MET A 131 -6.07 18.69 -14.24
N SER A 132 -7.08 19.54 -14.43
CA SER A 132 -7.35 20.23 -15.70
C SER A 132 -6.40 21.41 -15.99
N THR A 133 -5.52 21.77 -15.05
CA THR A 133 -4.64 22.94 -15.18
C THR A 133 -3.29 22.68 -14.52
N GLY A 134 -2.20 22.64 -15.31
CA GLY A 134 -0.86 22.95 -14.78
C GLY A 134 0.28 22.00 -15.15
N SER A 135 0.78 22.21 -16.36
CA SER A 135 2.08 21.93 -16.98
C SER A 135 3.38 21.83 -16.13
N CYS A 136 4.34 21.03 -16.66
CA CYS A 136 5.74 21.41 -17.01
C CYS A 136 6.81 21.58 -15.92
N ASP A 137 7.85 20.72 -15.87
CA ASP A 137 9.26 21.18 -15.99
C ASP A 137 10.35 20.08 -16.09
N GLU A 138 11.49 20.53 -16.63
CA GLU A 138 12.65 19.93 -17.32
C GLU A 138 13.39 18.69 -16.77
N THR A 139 13.93 17.93 -17.73
CA THR A 139 14.68 16.67 -17.61
C THR A 139 16.19 16.88 -17.64
N VAL A 140 16.91 16.42 -16.62
CA VAL A 140 18.39 16.32 -16.63
C VAL A 140 18.82 14.89 -16.99
N HIS A 141 19.72 14.78 -17.97
CA HIS A 141 20.12 13.57 -18.68
C HIS A 141 21.33 12.87 -18.03
N ASN A 142 21.26 11.56 -17.75
CA ASN A 142 22.43 10.67 -17.83
C ASN A 142 22.04 9.19 -18.02
N ARG A 143 22.99 8.43 -18.61
CA ARG A 143 22.81 7.32 -19.55
C ARG A 143 22.61 5.95 -18.89
N ARG A 144 21.34 5.50 -18.83
CA ARG A 144 20.81 4.14 -19.17
C ARG A 144 19.31 4.13 -18.87
N GLY A 145 18.55 4.70 -19.81
CA GLY A 145 17.16 4.33 -20.13
C GLY A 145 16.01 4.78 -19.22
N VAL A 146 16.23 5.38 -18.05
CA VAL A 146 15.13 5.93 -17.24
C VAL A 146 15.50 7.27 -16.63
N THR A 147 14.81 8.34 -17.05
CA THR A 147 14.99 9.70 -16.49
C THR A 147 13.83 10.06 -15.57
N LEU A 148 14.15 10.24 -14.30
CA LEU A 148 13.23 10.80 -13.31
C LEU A 148 13.30 12.33 -13.34
N THR A 149 12.15 12.99 -13.18
CA THR A 149 12.13 14.45 -13.00
C THR A 149 12.72 14.82 -11.64
N LYS A 150 13.06 16.10 -11.45
CA LYS A 150 13.57 16.60 -10.16
C LYS A 150 12.62 16.27 -9.00
N ARG A 151 11.31 16.45 -9.19
CA ARG A 151 10.30 16.12 -8.16
C ARG A 151 10.16 14.62 -7.92
N GLU A 152 10.20 13.80 -8.96
CA GLU A 152 10.17 12.35 -8.81
C GLU A 152 11.38 11.83 -8.02
N ARG A 153 12.58 12.40 -8.27
CA ARG A 153 13.79 12.09 -7.47
C ARG A 153 13.65 12.55 -6.03
N GLN A 154 13.15 13.76 -5.77
CA GLN A 154 12.97 14.25 -4.40
C GLN A 154 11.97 13.42 -3.60
N VAL A 155 10.87 13.01 -4.22
CA VAL A 155 9.90 12.09 -3.61
C VAL A 155 10.57 10.76 -3.28
N LEU A 156 11.35 10.18 -4.20
CA LEU A 156 12.07 8.93 -3.92
C LEU A 156 13.16 9.08 -2.85
N GLN A 157 13.85 10.22 -2.79
CA GLN A 157 14.90 10.46 -1.80
C GLN A 157 14.30 10.53 -0.40
N LEU A 158 13.31 11.39 -0.18
CA LEU A 158 12.60 11.45 1.10
C LEU A 158 11.97 10.10 1.45
N ALA A 159 11.59 9.33 0.43
CA ALA A 159 11.09 8.00 0.65
C ALA A 159 12.15 7.00 1.14
N ALA A 160 13.37 7.07 0.59
CA ALA A 160 14.54 6.32 1.04
C ALA A 160 14.97 6.74 2.45
N ASP A 161 14.77 8.01 2.80
CA ASP A 161 15.01 8.57 4.13
C ASP A 161 13.91 8.18 5.16
N GLY A 162 12.91 7.38 4.74
CA GLY A 162 11.89 6.83 5.62
C GLY A 162 10.61 7.66 5.75
N HIS A 163 10.47 8.79 5.05
CA HIS A 163 9.28 9.64 5.15
C HIS A 163 8.05 8.97 4.52
N ARG A 164 6.95 8.83 5.26
CA ARG A 164 5.66 8.35 4.69
C ARG A 164 5.11 9.37 3.69
N SER A 165 4.21 8.95 2.79
CA SER A 165 3.62 9.83 1.76
C SER A 165 3.07 11.16 2.31
N ARG A 166 2.45 11.16 3.50
CA ARG A 166 2.03 12.37 4.21
C ARG A 166 3.20 13.27 4.61
N GLY A 167 4.27 12.69 5.15
CA GLY A 167 5.48 13.42 5.55
C GLY A 167 6.22 14.01 4.34
N ILE A 168 6.30 13.27 3.24
CA ILE A 168 6.84 13.77 1.97
C ILE A 168 6.02 14.96 1.46
N GLY A 169 4.69 14.88 1.55
CA GLY A 169 3.80 15.97 1.14
C GLY A 169 4.02 17.23 1.97
N ALA A 170 4.12 17.08 3.30
CA ALA A 170 4.42 18.17 4.22
C ALA A 170 5.77 18.82 3.91
N GLU A 171 6.82 18.02 3.70
CA GLU A 171 8.17 18.49 3.42
C GLU A 171 8.26 19.24 2.08
N LEU A 172 7.59 18.74 1.05
CA LEU A 172 7.64 19.32 -0.30
C LEU A 172 6.56 20.39 -0.55
N GLY A 173 5.71 20.69 0.43
CA GLY A 173 4.61 21.64 0.29
C GLY A 173 3.54 21.22 -0.71
N ILE A 174 3.33 19.90 -0.89
CA ILE A 174 2.35 19.33 -1.84
C ILE A 174 1.38 18.38 -1.13
N ALA A 175 0.22 18.16 -1.74
CA ALA A 175 -0.73 17.19 -1.20
C ALA A 175 -0.16 15.76 -1.22
N GLU A 176 -0.47 14.95 -0.20
CA GLU A 176 -0.09 13.53 -0.12
C GLU A 176 -0.49 12.74 -1.38
N ALA A 177 -1.61 13.11 -1.99
CA ALA A 177 -2.06 12.50 -3.22
C ALA A 177 -1.25 12.92 -4.47
N THR A 178 -0.63 14.11 -4.47
CA THR A 178 0.37 14.50 -5.48
C THR A 178 1.64 13.65 -5.33
N VAL A 179 2.05 13.35 -4.09
CA VAL A 179 3.18 12.42 -3.83
C VAL A 179 2.89 11.04 -4.43
N ARG A 180 1.68 10.49 -4.20
CA ARG A 180 1.26 9.22 -4.82
C ARG A 180 1.26 9.27 -6.35
N ASN A 181 0.89 10.40 -6.95
CA ASN A 181 0.99 10.59 -8.40
C ASN A 181 2.44 10.58 -8.89
N HIS A 182 3.38 11.17 -8.13
CA HIS A 182 4.81 11.04 -8.43
C HIS A 182 5.26 9.58 -8.33
N PHE A 183 4.87 8.85 -7.29
CA PHE A 183 5.16 7.41 -7.20
C PHE A 183 4.56 6.61 -8.36
N LYS A 184 3.33 6.89 -8.79
CA LYS A 184 2.73 6.24 -9.96
C LYS A 184 3.59 6.40 -11.22
N ARG A 185 4.11 7.61 -11.44
CA ARG A 185 5.01 7.91 -12.58
C ARG A 185 6.35 7.21 -12.42
N VAL A 186 6.93 7.25 -11.22
CA VAL A 186 8.18 6.56 -10.87
C VAL A 186 8.06 5.06 -11.10
N PHE A 187 7.02 4.43 -10.59
CA PHE A 187 6.79 2.98 -10.72
C PHE A 187 6.69 2.57 -12.18
N ARG A 188 5.96 3.34 -12.98
CA ARG A 188 5.89 3.12 -14.44
C ARG A 188 7.25 3.31 -15.12
N LYS A 189 8.01 4.33 -14.73
CA LYS A 189 9.33 4.62 -15.31
C LYS A 189 10.37 3.56 -14.94
N LEU A 190 10.35 3.06 -13.71
CA LEU A 190 11.30 2.07 -13.22
C LEU A 190 10.88 0.62 -13.50
N ASP A 191 9.63 0.42 -13.93
CA ASP A 191 8.93 -0.86 -14.08
C ASP A 191 8.93 -1.69 -12.80
N VAL A 192 8.39 -1.10 -11.75
CA VAL A 192 8.31 -1.68 -10.40
C VAL A 192 6.89 -1.58 -9.87
N HIS A 193 6.60 -2.33 -8.81
CA HIS A 193 5.27 -2.49 -8.24
C HIS A 193 5.12 -1.90 -6.84
N SER A 194 6.23 -1.51 -6.20
CA SER A 194 6.22 -1.04 -4.83
C SER A 194 7.22 0.09 -4.60
N ARG A 195 6.99 0.81 -3.50
CA ARG A 195 7.90 1.83 -3.01
C ARG A 195 9.28 1.26 -2.67
N ALA A 196 9.33 0.10 -2.02
CA ALA A 196 10.59 -0.57 -1.69
C ALA A 196 11.36 -0.99 -2.95
N GLU A 197 10.66 -1.59 -3.93
CA GLU A 197 11.25 -1.93 -5.23
C GLU A 197 11.73 -0.67 -5.97
N ALA A 198 10.98 0.43 -5.88
CA ALA A 198 11.36 1.70 -6.51
C ALA A 198 12.61 2.32 -5.88
N ILE A 199 12.72 2.32 -4.55
CA ILE A 199 13.91 2.76 -3.83
C ILE A 199 15.10 1.89 -4.23
N TYR A 200 14.95 0.56 -4.13
CA TYR A 200 16.00 -0.39 -4.51
C TYR A 200 16.45 -0.20 -5.97
N ALA A 201 15.50 -0.14 -6.91
CA ALA A 201 15.80 0.08 -8.33
C ALA A 201 16.48 1.43 -8.57
N ALA A 202 16.08 2.48 -7.85
CA ALA A 202 16.71 3.79 -7.94
C ALA A 202 18.15 3.78 -7.41
N THR A 203 18.42 3.11 -6.28
CA THR A 203 19.79 2.92 -5.75
C THR A 203 20.66 2.11 -6.71
N GLN A 204 20.16 0.97 -7.22
CA GLN A 204 20.89 0.13 -8.17
C GLN A 204 21.24 0.87 -9.48
N ARG A 205 20.35 1.76 -9.92
CA ARG A 205 20.52 2.57 -11.14
C ARG A 205 21.19 3.92 -10.87
N ARG A 206 21.66 4.19 -9.64
CA ARG A 206 22.31 5.45 -9.21
C ARG A 206 21.48 6.70 -9.52
N LEU A 207 20.17 6.62 -9.23
CA LEU A 207 19.20 7.70 -9.43
C LEU A 207 18.95 8.52 -8.15
N LEU A 208 19.49 8.07 -7.02
CA LEU A 208 19.53 8.70 -5.70
C LEU A 208 20.99 8.99 -5.34
#